data_AF-A0A354Q534-F1
#
_entry.id   AF-A0A354Q534-F1
#
_cell.length_a   1.000
_cell.length_b   1.000
_cell.length_c   1.000
_cell.angle_alpha   90.00
_cell.angle_beta   90.00
_cell.angle_gamma   90.00
#
_symmetry.space_group_name_H-M   'P 1'
#
loop_
_entity.id
_entity.type
_entity.pdbx_description
1 polymer ?
#
loop_
_entity_poly.entity_id
_entity_poly.type
_entity_poly.pdbx_seq_one_letter_code
_entity_poly.pdbx_strand_id
1 'polypeptide(L)' 'MSLPDKLTLSPIQKISGSVVLPGSKSLSNRILLLSMLAEGKTEIQNLLDSDDVRRMVEALETL' A
#
# COMPACT_ATOMS: atom_id res chain seq x y z
N MET A 1 -10.24 -3.45 -16.48
CA MET A 1 -11.47 -2.67 -16.67
C MET A 1 -11.18 -1.27 -16.14
N SER A 2 -11.09 -0.26 -17.00
CA SER A 2 -10.77 1.12 -16.54
C SER A 2 -11.98 1.67 -15.80
N LEU A 3 -11.73 2.24 -14.62
CA LEU A 3 -12.72 3.03 -13.91
C LEU A 3 -13.00 4.32 -14.69
N PRO A 4 -14.21 4.89 -14.60
CA PRO A 4 -14.51 6.17 -15.20
C PRO A 4 -13.67 7.28 -14.56
N ASP A 5 -13.23 8.27 -15.35
CA ASP A 5 -12.44 9.44 -14.89
C ASP A 5 -13.19 10.31 -13.87
N LYS A 6 -14.51 10.11 -13.76
CA LYS A 6 -15.39 10.85 -12.86
C LYS A 6 -16.26 9.90 -12.07
N LEU A 7 -16.29 10.12 -10.76
CA LEU A 7 -17.19 9.48 -9.82
C LEU A 7 -18.15 10.54 -9.27
N THR A 8 -19.45 10.39 -9.53
CA THR A 8 -20.48 11.25 -8.95
C THR A 8 -21.00 10.59 -7.67
N LEU A 9 -20.90 11.31 -6.55
CA LEU A 9 -21.40 10.87 -5.25
C LEU A 9 -22.71 11.58 -4.93
N SER A 10 -23.75 10.81 -4.58
CA SER A 10 -24.99 11.37 -4.03
C SER A 10 -24.76 11.88 -2.59
N PRO A 11 -25.51 12.90 -2.12
CA PRO A 11 -25.37 13.40 -0.75
C PRO A 11 -25.63 12.31 0.30
N ILE A 12 -24.75 12.22 1.29
CA ILE A 12 -24.89 11.33 2.45
C ILE A 12 -25.14 12.19 3.69
N GLN A 13 -26.23 11.94 4.41
CA GLN A 13 -26.62 12.75 5.57
C GLN A 13 -25.82 12.42 6.84
N LYS A 14 -25.44 11.15 7.03
CA LYS A 14 -24.66 10.67 8.19
C LYS A 14 -23.80 9.48 7.77
N ILE A 15 -22.61 9.35 8.37
CA ILE A 15 -21.72 8.20 8.22
C ILE A 15 -21.45 7.64 9.61
N SER A 16 -21.48 6.32 9.74
CA SER A 16 -21.10 5.60 10.96
C SER A 16 -20.48 4.25 10.57
N GLY A 17 -19.40 3.87 11.26
CA GLY A 17 -18.68 2.64 10.99
C GLY A 17 -17.20 2.76 11.35
N SER A 18 -16.45 1.70 11.06
CA SER A 18 -15.00 1.67 11.19
C SER A 18 -14.39 1.26 9.86
N VAL A 19 -13.22 1.81 9.54
CA VAL A 19 -12.46 1.44 8.34
C VAL A 19 -11.06 1.04 8.78
N VAL A 20 -10.49 0.07 8.09
CA VAL A 20 -9.06 -0.23 8.20
C VAL A 20 -8.36 0.58 7.13
N LEU A 21 -7.44 1.44 7.54
CA LEU A 21 -6.62 2.18 6.59
C LEU A 21 -5.56 1.24 6.01
N PRO A 22 -5.35 1.28 4.68
CA PRO A 22 -4.25 0.54 4.07
C PRO A 22 -2.90 1.06 4.59
N GLY A 23 -1.84 0.28 4.35
CA GLY A 23 -0.48 0.72 4.59
C GLY A 23 -0.15 2.07 3.96
N SER A 24 0.78 2.82 4.56
CA SER A 24 1.31 4.03 3.93
C SER A 24 2.27 3.66 2.79
N LYS A 25 2.16 4.33 1.63
CA LYS A 25 3.05 4.12 0.48
C LYS A 25 4.52 4.37 0.85
N SER A 26 4.81 5.49 1.50
CA SER A 26 6.18 5.85 1.86
C SER A 26 6.76 4.94 2.95
N LEU A 27 5.93 4.51 3.91
CA LEU A 27 6.37 3.52 4.91
C LEU A 27 6.60 2.15 4.29
N SER A 28 5.73 1.72 3.38
CA SER A 28 5.87 0.44 2.67
C SER A 28 7.21 0.37 1.94
N ASN A 29 7.56 1.39 1.15
CA ASN A 29 8.84 1.43 0.44
C ASN A 29 10.05 1.49 1.39
N ARG A 30 9.97 2.28 2.47
CA ARG A 30 11.07 2.36 3.46
C ARG A 30 11.28 1.03 4.18
N ILE A 31 10.20 0.37 4.61
CA ILE A 31 10.27 -0.90 5.32
C ILE A 31 10.81 -1.99 4.40
N LEU A 32 10.41 -2.03 3.12
CA LEU A 32 10.96 -2.98 2.14
C LEU A 32 12.47 -2.82 1.97
N LEU A 33 12.96 -1.58 1.88
CA LEU A 33 14.40 -1.32 1.79
C LEU A 33 15.12 -1.75 3.08
N LEU A 34 14.58 -1.38 4.24
CA LEU A 34 15.16 -1.76 5.54
C LEU A 34 15.14 -3.28 5.75
N SER A 35 14.11 -3.99 5.28
CA SER A 35 14.04 -5.45 5.41
C SER A 35 15.10 -6.17 4.59
N MET A 36 15.53 -5.60 3.46
CA MET A 36 16.64 -6.14 2.66
C MET A 36 18.01 -5.94 3.32
N LEU A 37 18.15 -4.89 4.14
CA LEU A 37 19.37 -4.59 4.87
C LEU A 37 19.46 -5.31 6.22
N ALA A 38 18.32 -5.74 6.76
CA ALA A 38 18.25 -6.43 8.04
C ALA A 38 18.78 -7.87 7.93
N GLU A 39 19.44 -8.33 8.98
CA GLU A 39 19.87 -9.73 9.08
C GLU A 39 18.68 -10.63 9.46
N GLY A 40 18.55 -11.76 8.77
CA GLY A 40 17.51 -12.76 9.05
C GLY A 40 16.20 -12.50 8.29
N LYS A 41 15.07 -12.94 8.88
CA LYS A 41 13.75 -12.87 8.24
C LYS A 41 12.93 -11.72 8.84
N THR A 42 12.48 -10.81 8.00
CA THR A 42 11.54 -9.75 8.38
C THR A 42 10.12 -10.12 7.93
N GLU A 43 9.14 -10.06 8.85
CA GLU A 43 7.72 -10.20 8.53
C GLU A 43 7.07 -8.81 8.54
N ILE A 44 6.41 -8.42 7.44
CA ILE A 44 5.79 -7.10 7.29
C ILE A 44 4.27 -7.26 7.25
N GLN A 45 3.57 -6.50 8.09
CA GLN A 45 2.11 -6.47 8.16
C GLN A 45 1.56 -5.15 7.62
N ASN A 46 0.35 -5.19 7.04
CA ASN A 46 -0.32 -4.04 6.43
C ASN A 46 0.55 -3.29 5.41
N LEU A 47 1.31 -4.02 4.59
CA LEU A 47 2.03 -3.45 3.45
C LEU A 47 1.00 -2.92 2.44
N LEU A 48 1.22 -1.73 1.90
CA LEU A 48 0.31 -1.15 0.91
C LEU A 48 0.32 -1.99 -0.37
N ASP A 49 -0.84 -2.51 -0.77
CA ASP A 49 -1.01 -3.09 -2.09
C ASP A 49 -1.23 -2.00 -3.14
N SER A 50 -0.19 -1.69 -3.91
CA SER A 50 -0.23 -0.68 -4.97
C SER A 50 0.82 -0.97 -6.04
N ASP A 51 0.64 -0.41 -7.23
CA ASP A 51 1.60 -0.56 -8.33
C ASP A 51 3.01 -0.10 -7.92
N ASP A 52 3.14 1.05 -7.25
CA ASP A 52 4.44 1.57 -6.81
C ASP A 52 5.16 0.61 -5.86
N VAL A 53 4.44 -0.03 -4.93
CA VAL A 53 5.01 -0.97 -3.97
C VAL A 53 5.37 -2.29 -4.66
N ARG A 54 4.53 -2.78 -5.59
CA ARG A 54 4.85 -3.96 -6.40
C ARG A 54 6.12 -3.75 -7.22
N ARG A 55 6.27 -2.58 -7.86
CA ARG A 55 7.51 -2.20 -8.56
C ARG A 55 8.72 -2.13 -7.65
N MET A 56 8.56 -1.66 -6.42
CA MET A 56 9.63 -1.64 -5.42
C MET A 56 10.08 -3.07 -5.08
N VAL A 57 9.14 -4.00 -4.85
CA VAL A 57 9.45 -5.42 -4.61
C VAL A 57 10.18 -6.02 -5.81
N GLU A 58 9.63 -5.86 -7.01
CA GLU A 58 10.27 -6.32 -8.26
C GLU A 58 11.71 -5.80 -8.39
N ALA A 59 11.96 -4.51 -8.09
CA ALA A 59 13.29 -3.93 -8.15
C ALA A 59 14.24 -4.53 -7.10
N LEU A 60 13.78 -4.73 -5.87
CA LEU A 60 14.59 -5.32 -4.81
C LEU A 60 14.93 -6.79 -5.08
N GLU A 61 14.03 -7.55 -5.73
CA GLU A 61 14.28 -8.94 -6.14
C GLU A 61 15.39 -9.08 -7.20
N THR A 62 15.80 -7.98 -7.85
CA THR A 62 16.90 -7.97 -8.82
C THR A 62 18.27 -7.62 -8.24
N LEU A 63 18.36 -7.36 -6.92
CA LEU A 63 19.59 -7.04 -6.20
C LEU A 63 20.18 -8.28 -5.51
#